data_AF-A0A3R5ZQW5-F1
#
_entry.id   AF-A0A3R5ZQW5-F1
#
_cell.length_a   1.000
_cell.length_b   1.000
_cell.length_c   1.000
_cell.angle_alpha   90.00
_cell.angle_beta   90.00
_cell.angle_gamma   90.00
#
_symmetry.space_group_name_H-M   'P 1'
#
loop_
_entity.id
_entity.type
_entity.pdbx_description
1 polymer ?
#
loop_
_entity_poly.entity_id
_entity_poly.type
_entity_poly.pdbx_seq_one_letter_code
_entity_poly.pdbx_strand_id
1 'polypeptide(L)'
;MFYKYRKSENTVRVLLIYLLLNNLNISEKMLVEEVEETRMFGLKIRKLYGVTDEVVDVRAIENEIESIQNPVICSPLSYEYYNDSPQIYVHTAHSKDSPLWINDMGVISRYMVMTDSCIISSNSANPVGKCEQGLGFMYFYDYVLKGQTSIGRWKATFQDNVFRIYYSSPEAKGSENMIEELLYEAIEIDRTSTYKMVLYIINKVMPQIEKIQPDNFDVEEYKRVVKD
;
A
#
# COMPACT_ATOMS: atom_id res chain seq x y z
N MET A 1 -20.20 -45.36 7.16
CA MET A 1 -19.94 -43.91 7.22
C MET A 1 -20.48 -43.32 5.93
N PHE A 2 -21.61 -42.60 5.97
CA PHE A 2 -22.25 -42.07 4.76
C PHE A 2 -21.55 -40.78 4.36
N TYR A 3 -20.83 -40.79 3.23
CA TYR A 3 -20.40 -39.56 2.58
C TYR A 3 -21.65 -38.88 2.00
N LYS A 4 -22.17 -37.89 2.71
CA LYS A 4 -23.21 -36.99 2.18
C LYS A 4 -22.51 -36.04 1.21
N TYR A 5 -22.59 -36.34 -0.08
CA TYR A 5 -22.22 -35.40 -1.12
C TYR A 5 -23.10 -34.14 -0.95
N ARG A 6 -22.46 -32.99 -0.74
CA ARG A 6 -23.11 -31.68 -0.74
C ARG A 6 -23.06 -31.16 -2.18
N LYS A 7 -24.16 -30.59 -2.67
CA LYS A 7 -24.18 -29.88 -3.94
C LYS A 7 -23.13 -28.75 -3.86
N SER A 8 -22.19 -28.70 -4.81
CA SER A 8 -21.25 -27.59 -4.95
C SER A 8 -22.07 -26.36 -5.33
N GLU A 9 -22.17 -25.39 -4.44
CA GLU A 9 -22.45 -24.02 -4.84
C GLU A 9 -21.14 -23.52 -5.44
N ASN A 10 -21.15 -23.04 -6.69
CA ASN A 10 -19.94 -22.56 -7.39
C ASN A 10 -19.48 -21.20 -6.83
N THR A 11 -19.45 -21.07 -5.51
CA THR A 11 -19.06 -19.86 -4.82
C THR A 11 -17.65 -20.00 -4.28
N VAL A 12 -16.85 -18.94 -4.45
CA VAL A 12 -15.48 -18.86 -3.97
C VAL A 12 -15.42 -17.78 -2.90
N ARG A 13 -14.72 -18.10 -1.81
CA ARG A 13 -14.44 -17.16 -0.73
C ARG A 13 -13.17 -16.38 -1.06
N VAL A 14 -13.29 -15.07 -1.20
CA VAL A 14 -12.19 -14.18 -1.59
C VAL A 14 -12.07 -13.04 -0.57
N LEU A 15 -10.85 -12.57 -0.30
CA LEU A 15 -10.65 -11.42 0.58
C LEU A 15 -11.40 -10.21 0.04
N LEU A 16 -12.17 -9.54 0.91
CA LEU A 16 -12.99 -8.40 0.51
C LEU A 16 -12.13 -7.26 -0.05
N ILE A 17 -10.93 -7.07 0.49
CA ILE A 17 -9.93 -6.11 -0.05
C ILE A 17 -9.60 -6.41 -1.52
N TYR A 18 -9.41 -7.68 -1.89
CA TYR A 18 -9.06 -8.06 -3.27
C TYR A 18 -10.21 -7.80 -4.23
N LEU A 19 -11.45 -8.03 -3.79
CA LEU A 19 -12.64 -7.76 -4.59
C LEU A 19 -12.81 -6.26 -4.84
N LEU A 20 -12.73 -5.46 -3.76
CA LEU A 20 -12.90 -4.00 -3.83
C LEU A 20 -11.80 -3.32 -4.66
N LEU A 21 -10.52 -3.69 -4.49
CA LEU A 21 -9.40 -3.06 -5.21
C LEU A 21 -9.34 -3.44 -6.69
N ASN A 22 -9.91 -4.58 -7.08
CA ASN A 22 -9.94 -5.03 -8.48
C ASN A 22 -11.28 -4.76 -9.18
N ASN A 23 -12.15 -3.94 -8.59
CA ASN A 23 -13.47 -3.59 -9.13
C ASN A 23 -14.32 -4.81 -9.51
N LEU A 24 -14.21 -5.90 -8.74
CA LEU A 24 -14.98 -7.12 -8.96
C LEU A 24 -16.39 -6.94 -8.41
N ASN A 25 -17.39 -7.59 -9.03
CA ASN A 25 -18.78 -7.33 -8.70
C ASN A 25 -19.12 -7.93 -7.32
N ILE A 26 -19.32 -7.05 -6.36
CA ILE A 26 -19.83 -7.40 -5.04
C ILE A 26 -21.35 -7.46 -5.19
N SER A 27 -21.88 -8.63 -5.53
CA SER A 27 -23.33 -8.81 -5.67
C SER A 27 -24.05 -8.39 -4.38
N GLU A 28 -25.31 -7.93 -4.47
CA GLU A 28 -26.16 -7.63 -3.30
C GLU A 28 -26.38 -8.85 -2.38
N LYS A 29 -25.96 -10.06 -2.81
CA LYS A 29 -26.06 -11.32 -2.06
C LYS A 29 -24.72 -11.78 -1.47
N MET A 30 -23.67 -10.95 -1.56
CA MET A 30 -22.35 -11.30 -1.05
C MET A 30 -22.40 -11.47 0.47
N LEU A 31 -22.18 -12.70 0.91
CA LEU A 31 -22.06 -13.00 2.34
C LEU A 31 -20.65 -12.58 2.78
N VAL A 32 -20.58 -11.69 3.76
CA VAL A 32 -19.31 -11.27 4.36
C VAL A 32 -19.02 -12.18 5.55
N GLU A 33 -17.88 -12.87 5.49
CA GLU A 33 -17.40 -13.72 6.57
C GLU A 33 -16.20 -13.07 7.25
N GLU A 34 -16.30 -12.88 8.56
CA GLU A 34 -15.17 -12.50 9.38
C GLU A 34 -14.44 -13.75 9.86
N VAL A 35 -13.11 -13.77 9.68
CA VAL A 35 -12.27 -14.82 10.23
C VAL A 35 -11.08 -14.23 10.95
N GLU A 36 -10.87 -14.75 12.16
CA GLU A 36 -9.69 -14.52 12.98
C GLU A 36 -8.79 -15.76 12.96
N GLU A 37 -7.53 -15.57 12.62
CA GLU A 37 -6.49 -16.60 12.61
C GLU A 37 -5.38 -16.19 13.58
N THR A 38 -4.93 -17.12 14.42
CA THR A 38 -3.68 -16.98 15.17
C THR A 38 -2.60 -17.81 14.48
N ARG A 39 -1.49 -17.16 14.11
CA ARG A 39 -0.34 -17.76 13.46
C ARG A 39 0.81 -17.93 14.44
N MET A 40 1.92 -18.49 13.95
CA MET A 40 3.15 -18.60 14.73
C MET A 40 3.61 -17.22 15.23
N PHE A 41 4.33 -17.22 16.37
CA PHE A 41 4.89 -16.02 16.99
C PHE A 41 3.86 -14.97 17.47
N GLY A 42 2.62 -15.38 17.72
CA GLY A 42 1.59 -14.49 18.30
C GLY A 42 0.91 -13.56 17.30
N LEU A 43 1.28 -13.63 16.02
CA LEU A 43 0.64 -12.89 14.93
C LEU A 43 -0.84 -13.27 14.86
N LYS A 44 -1.72 -12.29 15.07
CA LYS A 44 -3.17 -12.46 14.91
C LYS A 44 -3.63 -11.68 13.70
N ILE A 45 -4.44 -12.31 12.86
CA ILE A 45 -4.98 -11.69 11.66
C ILE A 45 -6.49 -11.84 11.63
N ARG A 46 -7.18 -10.71 11.54
CA ARG A 46 -8.61 -10.60 11.28
C ARG A 46 -8.81 -10.15 9.84
N LYS A 47 -9.66 -10.86 9.10
CA LYS A 47 -9.94 -10.60 7.68
C LYS A 47 -11.43 -10.68 7.41
N LEU A 48 -11.93 -9.77 6.60
CA LEU A 48 -13.21 -9.92 5.94
C LEU A 48 -13.02 -10.59 4.58
N TYR A 49 -13.81 -11.63 4.36
CA TYR A 49 -13.96 -12.28 3.07
C TYR A 49 -15.36 -12.01 2.57
N GLY A 50 -15.55 -12.05 1.25
CA GLY A 50 -16.89 -12.34 0.78
C GLY A 50 -16.94 -13.44 -0.25
N VAL A 51 -18.16 -13.93 -0.39
CA VAL A 51 -18.51 -15.12 -1.14
C VAL A 51 -19.13 -14.67 -2.47
N THR A 52 -18.44 -14.95 -3.57
CA THR A 52 -18.85 -14.59 -4.92
C THR A 52 -18.96 -15.83 -5.81
N ASP A 53 -19.86 -15.82 -6.79
CA ASP A 53 -19.96 -16.81 -7.86
C ASP A 53 -19.09 -16.46 -9.09
N GLU A 54 -18.44 -15.30 -9.07
CA GLU A 54 -17.47 -14.90 -10.09
C GLU A 54 -16.15 -15.65 -9.95
N VAL A 55 -15.52 -15.95 -11.10
CA VAL A 55 -14.19 -16.54 -11.13
C VAL A 55 -13.17 -15.44 -10.84
N VAL A 56 -12.54 -15.51 -9.66
CA VAL A 56 -11.48 -14.58 -9.26
C VAL A 56 -10.13 -15.29 -9.26
N ASP A 57 -9.18 -14.79 -10.03
CA ASP A 57 -7.81 -15.29 -10.02
C ASP A 57 -7.02 -14.70 -8.84
N VAL A 58 -7.24 -15.29 -7.67
CA VAL A 58 -6.54 -14.90 -6.44
C VAL A 58 -5.02 -15.04 -6.59
N ARG A 59 -4.54 -16.02 -7.36
CA ARG A 59 -3.10 -16.23 -7.56
C ARG A 59 -2.47 -15.11 -8.36
N ALA A 60 -3.16 -14.61 -9.39
CA ALA A 60 -2.67 -13.46 -10.14
C ALA A 60 -2.54 -12.22 -9.24
N ILE A 61 -3.51 -11.99 -8.35
CA ILE A 61 -3.50 -10.88 -7.39
C ILE A 61 -2.35 -11.05 -6.38
N GLU A 62 -2.18 -12.24 -5.81
CA GLU A 62 -1.08 -12.52 -4.88
C GLU A 62 0.29 -12.37 -5.55
N ASN A 63 0.43 -12.82 -6.80
CA ASN A 63 1.65 -12.64 -7.59
C ASN A 63 1.93 -11.16 -7.88
N GLU A 64 0.90 -10.36 -8.16
CA GLU A 64 1.03 -8.91 -8.34
C GLU A 64 1.58 -8.27 -7.06
N ILE A 65 0.99 -8.57 -5.90
CA ILE A 65 1.46 -8.07 -4.60
C ILE A 65 2.90 -8.51 -4.35
N GLU A 66 3.22 -9.78 -4.61
CA GLU A 66 4.57 -10.29 -4.37
C GLU A 66 5.62 -9.66 -5.29
N SER A 67 5.23 -9.27 -6.51
CA SER A 67 6.12 -8.58 -7.46
C SER A 67 6.48 -7.15 -7.05
N ILE A 68 5.71 -6.54 -6.13
CA ILE A 68 6.02 -5.20 -5.62
C ILE A 68 7.34 -5.23 -4.86
N GLN A 69 8.26 -4.33 -5.24
CA GLN A 69 9.50 -4.12 -4.51
C GLN A 69 9.18 -3.66 -3.08
N ASN A 70 9.66 -4.40 -2.08
CA ASN A 70 9.52 -4.00 -0.69
C ASN A 70 10.71 -3.12 -0.28
N PRO A 71 10.53 -1.79 -0.08
CA PRO A 71 11.63 -0.92 0.30
C PRO A 71 12.02 -1.15 1.77
N VAL A 72 13.32 -1.09 2.03
CA VAL A 72 13.88 -1.03 3.38
C VAL A 72 14.11 0.44 3.71
N ILE A 73 13.35 0.96 4.68
CA ILE A 73 13.52 2.34 5.15
C ILE A 73 14.62 2.36 6.20
N CYS A 74 15.74 3.00 5.85
CA CYS A 74 16.95 3.04 6.63
C CYS A 74 17.06 4.36 7.40
N SER A 75 17.76 4.31 8.54
CA SER A 75 18.41 5.52 9.07
C SER A 75 19.54 5.95 8.12
N PRO A 76 19.96 7.22 8.11
CA PRO A 76 21.05 7.69 7.26
C PRO A 76 22.33 6.84 7.40
N LEU A 77 22.70 6.50 8.63
CA LEU A 77 23.86 5.66 8.89
C LEU A 77 23.71 4.25 8.29
N SER A 78 22.54 3.61 8.49
CA SER A 78 22.31 2.28 7.92
C SER A 78 22.27 2.31 6.40
N TYR A 79 21.75 3.39 5.82
CA TYR A 79 21.72 3.59 4.38
C TYR A 79 23.13 3.60 3.78
N GLU A 80 24.07 4.34 4.39
CA GLU A 80 25.47 4.36 3.93
C GLU A 80 26.15 2.99 3.97
N TYR A 81 25.78 2.13 4.93
CA TYR A 81 26.33 0.78 5.03
C TYR A 81 25.73 -0.19 4.02
N TYR A 82 24.42 -0.12 3.77
CA TYR A 82 23.70 -1.11 2.95
C TYR A 82 23.58 -0.72 1.48
N ASN A 83 23.54 0.58 1.17
CA ASN A 83 23.41 1.03 -0.19
C ASN A 83 24.75 0.95 -0.92
N ASP A 84 24.78 0.16 -1.99
CA ASP A 84 25.94 -0.01 -2.88
C ASP A 84 25.77 0.70 -4.23
N SER A 85 24.64 1.39 -4.44
CA SER A 85 24.31 2.06 -5.69
C SER A 85 25.41 3.05 -6.10
N PRO A 86 25.84 3.05 -7.39
CA PRO A 86 26.86 3.97 -7.89
C PRO A 86 26.39 5.43 -7.92
N GLN A 87 25.07 5.62 -7.86
CA GLN A 87 24.40 6.90 -7.95
C GLN A 87 23.21 6.91 -6.98
N ILE A 88 23.02 8.04 -6.31
CA ILE A 88 21.87 8.31 -5.46
C ILE A 88 21.32 9.70 -5.75
N TYR A 89 20.06 9.90 -5.41
CA TYR A 89 19.33 11.14 -5.57
C TYR A 89 18.77 11.56 -4.22
N VAL A 90 19.04 12.81 -3.86
CA VAL A 90 18.50 13.45 -2.67
C VAL A 90 17.39 14.39 -3.11
N HIS A 91 16.19 14.17 -2.59
CA HIS A 91 15.02 14.96 -2.88
C HIS A 91 14.67 15.80 -1.66
N THR A 92 14.49 17.10 -1.85
CA THR A 92 14.13 18.07 -0.80
C THR A 92 13.00 18.95 -1.30
N ALA A 93 12.27 19.60 -0.40
CA ALA A 93 11.16 20.46 -0.79
C ALA A 93 11.67 21.69 -1.56
N HIS A 94 11.11 21.93 -2.75
CA HIS A 94 11.45 23.11 -3.56
C HIS A 94 11.01 24.40 -2.86
N SER A 95 9.74 24.46 -2.45
CA SER A 95 9.22 25.51 -1.58
C SER A 95 9.30 25.08 -0.12
N LYS A 96 9.93 25.90 0.72
CA LYS A 96 10.02 25.69 2.18
C LYS A 96 8.68 25.87 2.90
N ASP A 97 7.74 26.55 2.26
CA ASP A 97 6.40 26.80 2.81
C ASP A 97 5.43 25.63 2.57
N SER A 98 5.91 24.54 1.97
CA SER A 98 5.11 23.36 1.65
C SER A 98 5.90 22.08 1.94
N PRO A 99 5.24 20.97 2.31
CA PRO A 99 5.92 19.71 2.59
C PRO A 99 6.58 19.16 1.32
N LEU A 100 7.61 18.31 1.50
CA LEU A 100 8.17 17.51 0.42
C LEU A 100 7.08 16.62 -0.17
N TRP A 101 6.74 16.86 -1.44
CA TRP A 101 5.73 16.07 -2.16
C TRP A 101 6.31 15.54 -3.46
N ILE A 102 6.27 14.21 -3.56
CA ILE A 102 6.67 13.46 -4.74
C ILE A 102 5.53 12.49 -5.04
N ASN A 103 4.98 12.56 -6.26
CA ASN A 103 3.96 11.61 -6.69
C ASN A 103 4.55 10.36 -7.34
N ASP A 104 5.71 10.47 -8.00
CA ASP A 104 6.29 9.38 -8.78
C ASP A 104 6.63 8.16 -7.92
N MET A 105 5.95 7.05 -8.18
CA MET A 105 6.26 5.77 -7.54
C MET A 105 7.62 5.22 -7.96
N GLY A 106 8.18 5.69 -9.09
CA GLY A 106 9.50 5.33 -9.58
C GLY A 106 10.64 5.71 -8.64
N VAL A 107 10.42 6.65 -7.71
CA VAL A 107 11.39 7.00 -6.68
C VAL A 107 11.66 5.85 -5.71
N ILE A 108 10.79 4.83 -5.63
CA ILE A 108 10.98 3.70 -4.71
C ILE A 108 12.18 2.85 -5.15
N SER A 109 13.21 2.81 -4.30
CA SER A 109 14.33 1.89 -4.45
C SER A 109 14.42 0.91 -3.28
N ARG A 110 15.26 -0.11 -3.40
CA ARG A 110 15.36 -1.19 -2.39
C ARG A 110 15.74 -0.67 -1.01
N TYR A 111 16.68 0.27 -0.95
CA TYR A 111 17.07 0.96 0.28
C TYR A 111 16.71 2.42 0.10
N MET A 112 16.06 3.03 1.10
CA MET A 112 15.68 4.43 1.07
C MET A 112 15.86 5.07 2.43
N VAL A 113 16.13 6.37 2.45
CA VAL A 113 15.95 7.19 3.65
C VAL A 113 14.70 8.04 3.41
N MET A 114 13.80 8.06 4.39
CA MET A 114 12.64 8.95 4.39
C MET A 114 12.60 9.71 5.71
N THR A 115 12.64 11.04 5.63
CA THR A 115 12.51 11.96 6.76
C THR A 115 11.60 13.11 6.35
N ASP A 116 11.10 13.89 7.31
CA ASP A 116 10.22 15.04 7.03
C ASP A 116 10.83 16.07 6.05
N SER A 117 12.16 16.13 5.95
CA SER A 117 12.88 17.12 5.15
C SER A 117 13.53 16.56 3.89
N CYS A 118 13.78 15.25 3.81
CA CYS A 118 14.44 14.67 2.64
C CYS A 118 14.10 13.20 2.40
N ILE A 119 14.18 12.82 1.13
CA ILE A 119 14.15 11.43 0.66
C ILE A 119 15.45 11.14 -0.09
N ILE A 120 16.13 10.06 0.31
CA ILE A 120 17.32 9.57 -0.40
C ILE A 120 16.96 8.24 -1.05
N SER A 121 17.21 8.16 -2.36
CA SER A 121 16.89 6.98 -3.16
C SER A 121 17.94 6.73 -4.24
N SER A 122 18.03 5.47 -4.68
CA SER A 122 18.80 5.06 -5.85
C SER A 122 18.14 5.51 -7.17
N ASN A 123 16.87 5.89 -7.12
CA ASN A 123 16.08 6.32 -8.27
C ASN A 123 15.71 7.80 -8.13
N SER A 124 15.74 8.54 -9.25
CA SER A 124 15.23 9.91 -9.29
C SER A 124 13.70 9.89 -9.41
N ALA A 125 13.05 10.85 -8.78
CA ALA A 125 11.64 11.15 -9.06
C ALA A 125 11.49 11.89 -10.39
N ASN A 126 10.38 11.64 -11.08
CA ASN A 126 9.90 12.40 -12.22
C ASN A 126 8.71 13.28 -11.82
N PRO A 127 8.49 14.42 -12.48
CA PRO A 127 7.27 15.20 -12.27
C PRO A 127 6.04 14.41 -12.69
N VAL A 128 4.86 14.67 -12.09
CA VAL A 128 3.57 13.99 -12.33
C VAL A 128 3.31 13.64 -13.81
N GLY A 129 3.58 14.57 -14.74
CA GLY A 129 3.33 14.37 -16.18
C GLY A 129 4.29 13.40 -16.89
N LYS A 130 5.26 12.82 -16.19
CA LYS A 130 6.32 11.94 -16.73
C LYS A 130 6.51 10.66 -15.90
N CYS A 131 5.60 10.36 -14.97
CA CYS A 131 5.72 9.18 -14.12
C CYS A 131 5.37 7.91 -14.91
N GLU A 132 6.31 6.97 -15.02
CA GLU A 132 6.12 5.70 -15.75
C GLU A 132 5.65 4.56 -14.84
N GLN A 133 6.01 4.58 -13.56
CA GLN A 133 5.76 3.50 -12.60
C GLN A 133 4.49 3.73 -11.75
N GLY A 134 3.67 4.70 -12.14
CA GLY A 134 2.47 5.10 -11.42
C GLY A 134 2.69 6.30 -10.50
N LEU A 135 1.60 6.72 -9.88
CA LEU A 135 1.51 7.90 -9.04
C LEU A 135 1.12 7.49 -7.62
N GLY A 136 1.35 8.38 -6.66
CA GLY A 136 0.89 8.23 -5.27
C GLY A 136 1.98 7.94 -4.25
N PHE A 137 3.25 8.17 -4.57
CA PHE A 137 4.34 7.95 -3.62
C PHE A 137 4.16 8.74 -2.30
N MET A 138 3.60 9.97 -2.35
CA MET A 138 3.37 10.75 -1.14
C MET A 138 2.46 10.06 -0.13
N TYR A 139 1.54 9.20 -0.57
CA TYR A 139 0.71 8.40 0.33
C TYR A 139 1.50 7.30 1.04
N PHE A 140 2.48 6.70 0.36
CA PHE A 140 3.40 5.75 0.98
C PHE A 140 4.34 6.46 1.96
N TYR A 141 4.85 7.62 1.57
CA TYR A 141 5.66 8.48 2.43
C TYR A 141 4.94 8.86 3.73
N ASP A 142 3.67 9.30 3.63
CA ASP A 142 2.83 9.59 4.79
C ASP A 142 2.62 8.33 5.66
N TYR A 143 2.39 7.18 5.03
CA TYR A 143 2.27 5.92 5.77
C TYR A 143 3.55 5.59 6.55
N VAL A 144 4.74 5.78 5.95
CA VAL A 144 6.04 5.50 6.57
C VAL A 144 6.38 6.47 7.70
N LEU A 145 6.06 7.75 7.55
CA LEU A 145 6.39 8.74 8.58
C LEU A 145 5.35 8.80 9.70
N LYS A 146 4.06 8.83 9.35
CA LYS A 146 2.96 9.13 10.28
C LYS A 146 2.27 7.88 10.83
N GLY A 147 2.51 6.72 10.22
CA GLY A 147 1.80 5.48 10.58
C GLY A 147 0.40 5.42 10.00
N GLN A 148 0.06 6.31 9.07
CA GLN A 148 -1.25 6.32 8.44
C GLN A 148 -1.21 6.97 7.07
N THR A 149 -2.12 6.53 6.20
CA THR A 149 -2.37 7.16 4.91
C THR A 149 -3.82 6.95 4.50
N SER A 150 -4.37 7.91 3.74
CA SER A 150 -5.74 7.89 3.25
C SER A 150 -5.78 8.31 1.79
N ILE A 151 -6.44 7.50 0.94
CA ILE A 151 -6.51 7.69 -0.51
C ILE A 151 -7.92 7.37 -0.97
N GLY A 152 -8.65 8.40 -1.41
CA GLY A 152 -10.07 8.25 -1.74
C GLY A 152 -10.86 7.67 -0.54
N ARG A 153 -11.42 6.47 -0.73
CA ARG A 153 -12.20 5.73 0.29
C ARG A 153 -11.36 4.79 1.15
N TRP A 154 -10.07 4.69 0.90
CA TRP A 154 -9.19 3.74 1.57
C TRP A 154 -8.36 4.42 2.63
N LYS A 155 -8.13 3.72 3.73
CA LYS A 155 -7.25 4.17 4.80
C LYS A 155 -6.46 2.98 5.33
N ALA A 156 -5.16 3.18 5.50
CA ALA A 156 -4.27 2.21 6.11
C ALA A 156 -3.60 2.84 7.33
N THR A 157 -3.57 2.14 8.46
CA THR A 157 -2.93 2.61 9.69
C THR A 157 -2.00 1.55 10.27
N PHE A 158 -0.95 1.99 10.94
CA PHE A 158 -0.02 1.17 11.71
C PHE A 158 0.33 1.90 13.00
N GLN A 159 -0.08 1.31 14.11
CA GLN A 159 0.17 1.84 15.44
C GLN A 159 0.30 0.68 16.42
N ASP A 160 1.28 0.75 17.33
CA ASP A 160 1.50 -0.25 18.38
C ASP A 160 1.57 -1.70 17.85
N ASN A 161 2.33 -1.91 16.76
CA ASN A 161 2.44 -3.19 16.04
C ASN A 161 1.10 -3.75 15.51
N VAL A 162 0.11 -2.89 15.29
CA VAL A 162 -1.17 -3.24 14.69
C VAL A 162 -1.36 -2.53 13.37
N PHE A 163 -1.43 -3.31 12.29
CA PHE A 163 -1.76 -2.85 10.95
C PHE A 163 -3.25 -2.99 10.69
N ARG A 164 -3.90 -1.95 10.17
CA ARG A 164 -5.32 -1.96 9.83
C ARG A 164 -5.58 -1.35 8.46
N ILE A 165 -6.54 -1.92 7.74
CA ILE A 165 -7.03 -1.39 6.46
C ILE A 165 -8.54 -1.18 6.58
N TYR A 166 -8.96 0.03 6.24
CA TYR A 166 -10.35 0.44 6.25
C TYR A 166 -10.81 0.86 4.86
N TYR A 167 -12.10 0.72 4.64
CA TYR A 167 -12.80 1.25 3.48
C TYR A 167 -14.02 2.04 3.91
N SER A 168 -14.22 3.22 3.31
CA SER A 168 -15.35 4.08 3.58
C SER A 168 -16.41 3.96 2.49
N SER A 169 -17.65 3.64 2.87
CA SER A 169 -18.80 3.58 1.96
C SER A 169 -20.01 4.34 2.52
N PRO A 170 -20.94 4.79 1.67
CA PRO A 170 -22.20 5.37 2.13
C PRO A 170 -22.96 4.41 3.05
N GLU A 171 -23.51 4.93 4.15
CA GLU A 171 -24.34 4.17 5.10
C GLU A 171 -25.55 3.49 4.44
N ALA A 172 -26.13 4.17 3.46
CA ALA A 172 -27.21 3.66 2.62
C ALA A 172 -27.06 4.21 1.21
N LYS A 173 -27.73 3.58 0.25
CA LYS A 173 -27.74 4.04 -1.15
C LYS A 173 -28.26 5.48 -1.23
N GLY A 174 -27.39 6.39 -1.65
CA GLY A 174 -27.70 7.83 -1.75
C GLY A 174 -27.46 8.64 -0.47
N SER A 175 -26.91 8.04 0.59
CA SER A 175 -26.49 8.77 1.79
C SER A 175 -25.17 9.52 1.55
N GLU A 176 -25.06 10.73 2.10
CA GLU A 176 -23.79 11.46 2.20
C GLU A 176 -22.96 11.02 3.42
N ASN A 177 -23.61 10.37 4.40
CA ASN A 177 -22.91 9.83 5.56
C ASN A 177 -22.08 8.62 5.15
N MET A 178 -20.77 8.72 5.37
CA MET A 178 -19.83 7.64 5.11
C MET A 178 -19.56 6.85 6.39
N ILE A 179 -19.58 5.54 6.29
CA ILE A 179 -19.18 4.60 7.35
C ILE A 179 -17.81 4.05 7.00
N GLU A 180 -16.90 4.02 7.97
CA GLU A 180 -15.58 3.40 7.86
C GLU A 180 -15.65 1.95 8.37
N GLU A 181 -15.41 0.99 7.49
CA GLU A 181 -15.40 -0.44 7.80
C GLU A 181 -13.97 -0.97 7.89
N LEU A 182 -13.66 -1.71 8.97
CA LEU A 182 -12.38 -2.40 9.12
C LEU A 182 -12.40 -3.69 8.30
N LEU A 183 -11.59 -3.75 7.23
CA LEU A 183 -11.56 -4.90 6.32
C LEU A 183 -10.47 -5.92 6.68
N TYR A 184 -9.39 -5.45 7.30
CA TYR A 184 -8.23 -6.26 7.65
C TYR A 184 -7.52 -5.67 8.86
N GLU A 185 -7.13 -6.53 9.80
CA GLU A 185 -6.29 -6.20 10.93
C GLU A 185 -5.23 -7.28 11.12
N ALA A 186 -3.98 -6.87 11.34
CA ALA A 186 -2.89 -7.75 11.75
C ALA A 186 -2.20 -7.18 12.99
N ILE A 187 -2.12 -7.97 14.06
CA ILE A 187 -1.59 -7.62 15.38
C ILE A 187 -0.28 -8.37 15.58
N GLU A 188 0.71 -7.72 16.22
CA GLU A 188 2.09 -8.22 16.38
C GLU A 188 2.79 -8.41 15.03
N ILE A 189 2.64 -7.42 14.15
CA ILE A 189 3.28 -7.40 12.82
C ILE A 189 4.31 -6.28 12.73
N ASP A 190 5.44 -6.56 12.07
CA ASP A 190 6.43 -5.53 11.74
C ASP A 190 5.92 -4.63 10.61
N ARG A 191 6.20 -3.33 10.72
CA ARG A 191 5.76 -2.32 9.75
C ARG A 191 6.29 -2.57 8.34
N THR A 192 7.51 -3.06 8.19
CA THR A 192 8.10 -3.35 6.87
C THR A 192 7.34 -4.47 6.15
N SER A 193 6.67 -5.34 6.91
CA SER A 193 5.86 -6.43 6.36
C SER A 193 4.53 -5.94 5.75
N THR A 194 4.13 -4.70 6.01
CA THR A 194 2.86 -4.14 5.52
C THR A 194 3.03 -3.33 4.23
N TYR A 195 4.25 -2.91 3.90
CA TYR A 195 4.53 -1.97 2.81
C TYR A 195 4.02 -2.45 1.45
N LYS A 196 4.24 -3.71 1.08
CA LYS A 196 3.71 -4.24 -0.19
C LYS A 196 2.20 -4.09 -0.30
N MET A 197 1.47 -4.33 0.79
CA MET A 197 0.01 -4.18 0.81
C MET A 197 -0.40 -2.71 0.67
N VAL A 198 0.29 -1.79 1.35
CA VAL A 198 0.04 -0.35 1.22
C VAL A 198 0.33 0.15 -0.20
N LEU A 199 1.46 -0.25 -0.78
CA LEU A 199 1.84 0.07 -2.16
C LEU A 199 0.84 -0.52 -3.17
N TYR A 200 0.36 -1.73 -2.93
CA TYR A 200 -0.69 -2.33 -3.74
C TYR A 200 -2.00 -1.53 -3.71
N ILE A 201 -2.44 -1.08 -2.53
CA ILE A 201 -3.61 -0.20 -2.38
C ILE A 201 -3.39 1.09 -3.17
N ILE A 202 -2.24 1.75 -3.02
CA ILE A 202 -1.89 2.97 -3.76
C ILE A 202 -2.01 2.73 -5.27
N ASN A 203 -1.37 1.69 -5.79
CA ASN A 203 -1.37 1.37 -7.22
C ASN A 203 -2.78 1.12 -7.79
N LYS A 204 -3.67 0.50 -7.01
CA LYS A 204 -5.04 0.19 -7.46
C LYS A 204 -6.00 1.38 -7.34
N VAL A 205 -5.79 2.25 -6.34
CA VAL A 205 -6.69 3.37 -6.04
C VAL A 205 -6.30 4.62 -6.82
N MET A 206 -5.01 4.89 -7.02
CA MET A 206 -4.53 6.12 -7.66
C MET A 206 -5.09 6.40 -9.06
N PRO A 207 -5.30 5.40 -9.94
CA PRO A 207 -5.95 5.63 -11.24
C PRO A 207 -7.37 6.17 -11.15
N GLN A 208 -8.01 6.07 -9.98
CA GLN A 208 -9.39 6.52 -9.72
C GLN A 208 -9.45 7.93 -9.10
N ILE A 209 -8.29 8.53 -8.79
CA ILE A 209 -8.20 9.84 -8.16
C ILE A 209 -8.21 10.93 -9.23
N GLU A 210 -9.23 11.79 -9.22
CA GLU A 210 -9.41 12.83 -10.24
C GLU A 210 -8.43 14.01 -10.10
N LYS A 211 -8.03 14.33 -8.86
CA LYS A 211 -7.18 15.48 -8.56
C LYS A 211 -5.94 15.05 -7.81
N ILE A 212 -4.81 15.13 -8.51
CA ILE A 212 -3.49 14.81 -7.98
C ILE A 212 -2.88 16.11 -7.46
N GLN A 213 -2.33 16.07 -6.24
CA GLN A 213 -1.61 17.20 -5.69
C GLN A 213 -0.33 17.44 -6.48
N PRO A 214 0.03 18.71 -6.76
CA PRO A 214 1.26 19.00 -7.47
C PRO A 214 2.48 18.57 -6.67
N ASP A 215 3.53 18.18 -7.38
CA ASP A 215 4.84 17.92 -6.77
C ASP A 215 5.41 19.19 -6.12
N ASN A 216 6.20 18.99 -5.06
CA ASN A 216 7.01 20.01 -4.43
C ASN A 216 8.36 19.40 -4.04
N PHE A 217 9.24 19.23 -5.03
CA PHE A 217 10.59 18.72 -4.79
C PHE A 217 11.62 19.33 -5.76
N ASP A 218 12.84 19.50 -5.25
CA ASP A 218 14.06 19.60 -6.04
C ASP A 218 14.84 18.28 -5.91
N VAL A 219 15.73 18.01 -6.88
CA VAL A 219 16.56 16.80 -6.88
C VAL A 219 18.04 17.15 -7.03
N GLU A 220 18.87 16.56 -6.17
CA GLU A 220 20.33 16.61 -6.26
C GLU A 220 20.88 15.22 -6.54
N GLU A 221 21.80 15.14 -7.50
CA GLU A 221 22.44 13.89 -7.91
C GLU A 221 23.83 13.75 -7.26
N TYR A 222 24.08 12.59 -6.66
CA TYR A 222 25.37 12.24 -6.07
C TYR A 222 25.91 10.95 -6.67
N LYS A 223 27.18 10.97 -7.06
CA LYS A 223 27.90 9.80 -7.58
C LYS A 223 28.90 9.28 -6.56
N ARG A 224 28.96 7.97 -6.41
CA ARG A 224 29.94 7.32 -5.55
C ARG A 224 31.35 7.56 -6.10
N VAL A 225 32.20 8.15 -5.28
CA VAL A 225 33.63 8.28 -5.60
C VAL A 225 34.31 6.96 -5.29
N VAL A 226 34.72 6.22 -6.32
CA VAL A 226 35.65 5.10 -6.15
C VAL A 226 37.02 5.72 -6.01
N LYS A 227 37.65 5.57 -4.84
CA LYS A 227 39.08 5.89 -4.71
C LYS A 227 39.84 4.76 -5.39
N ASP A 228 40.57 5.09 -6.45
CA ASP A 228 41.59 4.23 -7.06
C ASP A 228 42.67 3.83 -6.04
#